data_AF-A0A8T0FEY0-F1
#
_entry.id   AF-A0A8T0FEY0-F1
#
_cell.length_a   1.000
_cell.length_b   1.000
_cell.length_c   1.000
_cell.angle_alpha   90.00
_cell.angle_beta   90.00
_cell.angle_gamma   90.00
#
_symmetry.space_group_name_H-M   'P 1'
#
loop_
_entity.id
_entity.type
_entity.pdbx_description
1 polymer ?
#
loop_
_entity_poly.entity_id
_entity_poly.type
_entity_poly.pdbx_seq_one_letter_code
_entity_poly.pdbx_strand_id
1 'polypeptide(L)'
;MSQIKENIGKSQHHRKAYTDKSRKPSPNYRLDDLVWIKRHPLSKENQRKTAKFMPRKDGPYIILSQKSPSSFAIASCDKPDEPLGVYHTSALKPLRNVTRTNLL
;
A
#
# COMPACT_ATOMS: atom_id res chain seq x y z
N MET A 1 18.25 22.49 27.89
CA MET A 1 17.67 22.30 26.54
C MET A 1 16.39 23.11 26.43
N SER A 2 16.24 23.88 25.36
CA SER A 2 15.37 25.08 25.26
C SER A 2 13.87 24.80 25.11
N GLN A 3 13.03 25.67 25.71
CA GLN A 3 11.56 25.79 25.54
C GLN A 3 11.10 25.64 24.08
N ILE A 4 11.94 26.07 23.14
CA ILE A 4 11.69 25.98 21.70
C ILE A 4 11.53 24.50 21.25
N LYS A 5 12.40 23.61 21.73
CA LYS A 5 12.35 22.18 21.36
C LYS A 5 11.07 21.51 21.89
N GLU A 6 10.64 21.90 23.09
CA GLU A 6 9.39 21.40 23.69
C GLU A 6 8.17 21.84 22.88
N ASN A 7 8.11 23.13 22.51
CA ASN A 7 7.01 23.67 21.72
C ASN A 7 6.92 23.02 20.32
N ILE A 8 8.07 22.78 19.68
CA ILE A 8 8.14 22.05 18.41
C ILE A 8 7.59 20.62 18.59
N GLY A 9 8.00 19.91 19.64
CA GLY A 9 7.54 18.56 19.93
C GLY A 9 6.01 18.49 20.13
N LYS A 10 5.44 19.43 20.91
CA LYS A 10 3.99 19.54 21.10
C LYS A 10 3.26 19.75 19.77
N SER A 11 3.74 20.68 18.95
CA SER A 11 3.15 20.97 17.64
C SER A 11 3.21 19.76 16.69
N GLN A 12 4.33 19.03 16.67
CA GLN A 12 4.47 17.80 15.90
C GLN A 12 3.49 16.71 16.37
N HIS A 13 3.34 16.53 17.69
CA HIS A 13 2.40 15.57 18.25
C HIS A 13 0.95 15.90 17.88
N HIS A 14 0.53 17.16 17.97
CA HIS A 14 -0.81 17.58 17.56
C HIS A 14 -1.08 17.30 16.07
N ARG A 15 -0.12 17.61 15.19
CA ARG A 15 -0.23 17.34 13.75
C ARG A 15 -0.33 15.83 13.46
N LYS A 16 0.49 15.02 14.13
CA LYS A 16 0.43 13.55 14.02
C LYS A 16 -0.94 13.03 14.49
N ALA A 17 -1.39 13.41 15.68
CA ALA A 17 -2.67 12.99 16.22
C ALA A 17 -3.84 13.40 15.31
N TYR A 18 -3.82 14.61 14.76
CA TYR A 18 -4.85 15.07 13.83
C TYR A 18 -4.86 14.24 12.54
N THR A 19 -3.70 13.99 11.94
CA THR A 19 -3.61 13.21 10.69
C THR A 19 -3.92 11.74 10.88
N ASP A 20 -3.56 11.14 12.02
CA ASP A 20 -3.83 9.73 12.31
C ASP A 20 -5.32 9.45 12.52
N LYS A 21 -6.11 10.43 13.01
CA LYS A 21 -7.57 10.27 13.23
C LYS A 21 -8.35 9.86 11.98
N SER A 22 -7.94 10.32 10.79
CA SER A 22 -8.64 10.02 9.53
C SER A 22 -7.98 8.88 8.74
N ARG A 23 -6.84 8.35 9.20
CA ARG A 23 -6.16 7.25 8.53
C ARG A 23 -6.90 5.95 8.77
N LYS A 24 -7.16 5.22 7.68
CA LYS A 24 -7.60 3.83 7.77
C LYS A 24 -6.40 2.96 8.11
N PRO A 25 -6.51 1.99 9.04
CA PRO A 25 -5.43 1.06 9.29
C PRO A 25 -5.12 0.27 8.03
N SER A 26 -3.85 0.01 7.79
CA SER A 26 -3.44 -0.88 6.71
C SER A 26 -4.02 -2.28 6.95
N PRO A 27 -4.50 -2.97 5.90
CA PRO A 27 -4.90 -4.36 6.03
C PRO A 27 -3.75 -5.22 6.55
N ASN A 28 -4.08 -6.20 7.41
CA ASN A 28 -3.11 -7.20 7.89
C ASN A 28 -2.89 -8.25 6.81
N TYR A 29 -1.97 -7.95 5.90
CA TYR A 29 -1.58 -8.85 4.82
C TYR A 29 -0.78 -10.05 5.35
N ARG A 30 -1.07 -11.24 4.80
CA ARG A 30 -0.30 -12.47 5.00
C ARG A 30 0.32 -12.94 3.69
N LEU A 31 1.24 -13.89 3.79
CA LEU A 31 1.73 -14.63 2.62
C LEU A 31 0.55 -15.25 1.86
N ASP A 32 0.66 -15.32 0.54
CA ASP A 32 -0.35 -15.84 -0.40
C ASP A 32 -1.68 -15.08 -0.47
N ASP A 33 -1.84 -13.98 0.28
CA ASP A 33 -3.01 -13.13 0.12
C ASP A 33 -3.03 -12.49 -1.28
N LEU A 34 -4.20 -12.52 -1.92
CA LEU A 34 -4.40 -11.94 -3.24
C LEU A 34 -4.66 -10.43 -3.14
N VAL A 35 -3.92 -9.65 -3.93
CA VAL A 35 -3.98 -8.19 -3.96
C VAL A 35 -4.04 -7.64 -5.37
N TRP A 36 -4.71 -6.51 -5.51
CA TRP A 36 -4.57 -5.59 -6.62
C TRP A 36 -3.45 -4.59 -6.32
N ILE A 37 -2.68 -4.23 -7.35
CA ILE A 37 -1.71 -3.14 -7.27
C ILE A 37 -2.31 -1.89 -7.92
N LYS A 38 -2.25 -0.76 -7.22
CA LYS A 38 -2.62 0.54 -7.77
C LYS A 38 -1.57 0.98 -8.78
N ARG A 39 -2.00 1.22 -10.02
CA ARG A 39 -1.16 1.75 -11.08
C ARG A 39 -1.49 3.20 -11.37
N HIS A 40 -0.48 3.92 -11.86
CA HIS A 40 -0.61 5.25 -12.44
C HIS A 40 -0.52 5.12 -13.96
N PRO A 41 -1.64 4.82 -14.66
CA PRO A 41 -1.61 4.70 -16.11
C PRO A 41 -1.21 6.04 -16.73
N LEU A 42 -0.36 5.99 -17.75
CA LEU A 42 0.04 7.14 -18.55
C LEU A 42 -0.67 7.10 -19.89
N SER A 43 -1.16 8.24 -20.35
CA SER A 43 -1.72 8.38 -21.70
C SER A 43 -0.61 8.20 -22.73
N LYS A 44 -0.91 7.49 -23.82
CA LYS A 44 -0.01 7.27 -24.95
C LYS A 44 -0.80 7.35 -26.25
N GLU A 45 -0.62 8.45 -26.98
CA GLU A 45 -1.34 8.74 -28.22
C GLU A 45 -1.05 7.69 -29.32
N ASN A 46 0.21 7.29 -29.49
CA ASN A 46 0.61 6.27 -30.48
C ASN A 46 -0.08 4.91 -30.24
N GLN A 47 -0.52 4.64 -29.01
CA GLN A 47 -1.27 3.42 -28.65
C GLN A 47 -2.77 3.67 -28.53
N ARG A 48 -3.24 4.89 -28.86
CA ARG A 48 -4.60 5.39 -28.65
C ARG A 48 -5.11 5.16 -27.21
N LYS A 49 -4.20 5.18 -26.24
CA LYS A 49 -4.51 4.96 -24.82
C LYS A 49 -4.61 6.29 -24.10
N THR A 50 -5.75 6.52 -23.46
CA THR A 50 -5.99 7.69 -22.61
C THR A 50 -6.13 7.23 -21.16
N ALA A 51 -5.24 7.71 -20.29
CA ALA A 51 -5.18 7.28 -18.88
C ALA A 51 -6.50 7.45 -18.13
N LYS A 52 -7.35 8.40 -18.57
CA LYS A 52 -8.69 8.65 -18.04
C LYS A 52 -9.57 7.40 -18.08
N PHE A 53 -9.44 6.57 -19.10
CA PHE A 53 -10.24 5.37 -19.31
C PHE A 53 -9.52 4.07 -18.96
N MET A 54 -8.26 4.14 -18.50
CA MET A 54 -7.50 2.96 -18.11
C MET A 54 -7.82 2.54 -16.67
N PRO A 55 -7.88 1.22 -16.38
CA PRO A 55 -7.98 0.73 -15.02
C PRO A 55 -6.86 1.28 -14.13
N ARG A 56 -7.24 1.75 -12.94
CA ARG A 56 -6.27 2.25 -11.93
C ARG A 56 -5.66 1.14 -11.08
N LYS A 57 -6.09 -0.10 -11.28
CA LYS A 57 -5.66 -1.28 -10.54
C LYS A 57 -5.37 -2.39 -11.51
N ASP A 58 -4.42 -3.22 -11.13
CA ASP A 58 -3.90 -4.31 -11.92
C ASP A 58 -3.68 -5.54 -11.02
N GLY A 59 -3.65 -6.72 -11.62
CA GLY A 59 -3.60 -7.99 -10.90
C GLY A 59 -4.89 -8.80 -11.07
N PRO A 60 -5.06 -9.91 -10.35
CA PRO A 60 -4.54 -10.18 -9.02
C PRO A 60 -3.07 -10.63 -8.96
N TYR A 61 -2.43 -10.31 -7.85
CA TYR A 61 -1.09 -10.74 -7.49
C TYR A 61 -1.10 -11.40 -6.12
N ILE A 62 -0.04 -12.15 -5.78
CA ILE A 62 0.11 -12.76 -4.45
C ILE A 62 1.19 -12.04 -3.64
N ILE A 63 1.02 -12.02 -2.32
CA ILE A 63 2.05 -11.55 -1.40
C ILE A 63 3.07 -12.66 -1.14
N LEU A 64 4.31 -12.46 -1.59
CA LEU A 64 5.38 -13.45 -1.46
C LEU A 64 6.13 -13.33 -0.13
N SER A 65 6.41 -12.11 0.33
CA SER A 65 7.05 -11.89 1.63
C SER A 65 6.88 -10.47 2.14
N GLN A 66 6.87 -10.30 3.47
CA GLN A 66 6.94 -8.99 4.10
C GLN A 66 8.41 -8.55 4.20
N LYS A 67 8.76 -7.41 3.56
CA LYS A 67 10.12 -6.85 3.60
C LYS A 67 10.28 -5.80 4.71
N SER A 68 9.18 -5.12 5.06
CA SER A 68 9.09 -4.22 6.21
C SER A 68 7.63 -4.14 6.70
N PRO A 69 7.34 -3.51 7.84
CA PRO A 69 5.97 -3.36 8.34
C PRO A 69 4.98 -2.80 7.30
N SER A 70 5.47 -1.97 6.37
CA SER A 70 4.66 -1.30 5.36
C SER A 70 5.02 -1.66 3.92
N SER A 71 5.92 -2.61 3.68
CA SER A 71 6.39 -2.98 2.33
C SER A 71 6.43 -4.49 2.13
N PHE A 72 5.87 -4.94 1.02
CA PHE A 72 5.70 -6.36 0.68
C PHE A 72 6.29 -6.66 -0.69
N ALA A 73 6.99 -7.77 -0.82
CA ALA A 73 7.34 -8.34 -2.11
C ALA A 73 6.11 -9.06 -2.68
N ILE A 74 5.81 -8.74 -3.93
CA ILE A 74 4.64 -9.23 -4.65
C ILE A 74 5.11 -10.08 -5.82
N ALA A 75 4.39 -11.16 -6.12
CA ALA A 75 4.67 -12.04 -7.24
C ALA A 75 3.43 -12.20 -8.15
N SER A 76 3.66 -12.60 -9.40
CA SER A 76 2.56 -12.96 -10.30
C SER A 76 1.88 -14.25 -9.83
N CYS A 77 0.59 -14.41 -10.11
CA CYS A 77 -0.09 -15.68 -9.85
C CYS A 77 0.50 -16.83 -10.69
N ASP A 78 1.05 -16.54 -11.87
CA ASP A 78 1.64 -17.56 -12.76
C ASP A 78 3.03 -18.03 -12.29
N LYS A 79 3.74 -17.17 -11.55
CA LYS A 79 5.10 -17.40 -11.07
C LYS A 79 5.20 -16.92 -9.63
N PRO A 80 4.66 -17.71 -8.68
CA PRO A 80 4.54 -17.27 -7.30
C PRO A 80 5.90 -17.10 -6.60
N ASP A 81 6.91 -17.86 -7.02
CA ASP A 81 8.24 -17.86 -6.39
C ASP A 81 9.15 -16.70 -6.83
N GLU A 82 8.80 -16.01 -7.94
CA GLU A 82 9.60 -14.91 -8.49
C GLU A 82 9.01 -13.55 -8.06
N PRO A 83 9.73 -12.73 -7.27
CA PRO A 83 9.25 -11.41 -6.90
C PRO A 83 9.20 -10.49 -8.12
N LEU A 84 8.00 -9.99 -8.45
CA LEU A 84 7.80 -8.93 -9.43
C LEU A 84 8.37 -7.60 -8.95
N GLY A 85 8.33 -7.37 -7.63
CA GLY A 85 8.86 -6.16 -7.00
C GLY A 85 8.36 -5.95 -5.59
N VAL A 86 8.85 -4.89 -4.94
CA VAL A 86 8.46 -4.50 -3.58
C VAL A 86 7.54 -3.28 -3.63
N TYR A 87 6.39 -3.39 -2.97
CA TYR A 87 5.35 -2.36 -2.97
C TYR A 87 5.01 -1.95 -1.54
N HIS A 88 4.73 -0.65 -1.36
CA HIS A 88 4.21 -0.12 -0.11
C HIS A 88 2.73 -0.48 0.07
N THR A 89 2.28 -0.70 1.30
CA THR A 89 0.89 -1.05 1.67
C THR A 89 -0.17 -0.16 1.03
N SER A 90 0.10 1.13 0.89
CA SER A 90 -0.82 2.10 0.25
C SER A 90 -1.03 1.89 -1.25
N ALA A 91 -0.13 1.15 -1.91
CA ALA A 91 -0.27 0.76 -3.31
C ALA A 91 -1.02 -0.57 -3.46
N LEU A 92 -1.22 -1.32 -2.38
CA LEU A 92 -1.90 -2.61 -2.39
C LEU A 92 -3.37 -2.44 -2.00
N LYS A 93 -4.25 -3.18 -2.68
CA LYS A 93 -5.65 -3.33 -2.28
C LYS A 93 -5.99 -4.81 -2.21
N PRO A 94 -6.54 -5.33 -1.10
CA PRO A 94 -6.91 -6.73 -1.03
C PRO A 94 -7.99 -7.09 -2.08
N LEU A 95 -7.85 -8.25 -2.72
CA LEU A 95 -8.77 -8.75 -3.75
C LEU A 95 -10.12 -9.13 -3.14
N ARG A 96 -10.09 -9.85 -2.01
CA ARG A 96 -11.25 -10.18 -1.18
C ARG A 96 -11.15 -9.37 0.10
N ASN A 97 -12.26 -9.01 0.74
CA ASN A 97 -12.24 -8.31 2.03
C ASN A 97 -11.66 -9.24 3.11
N VAL A 98 -10.33 -9.30 3.22
CA VAL A 98 -9.64 -10.00 4.30
C VAL A 98 -9.68 -9.07 5.52
N THR A 99 -10.86 -8.92 6.13
CA THR A 99 -10.96 -8.39 7.49
C THR A 99 -10.57 -9.51 8.45
N ARG A 100 -9.26 -9.76 8.55
CA ARG A 100 -8.70 -10.60 9.61
C ARG A 100 -8.29 -9.68 10.76
N THR A 101 -9.14 -9.63 11.78
CA THR A 101 -8.76 -9.08 13.08
C THR A 101 -7.63 -9.92 13.64
N ASN A 102 -6.50 -9.29 14.01
CA ASN A 102 -5.44 -9.97 14.75
C ASN A 102 -6.04 -10.45 16.07
N LEU A 103 -6.19 -11.76 16.25
CA LEU A 103 -6.39 -12.35 17.57
C LEU A 103 -5.00 -12.65 18.11
N LEU A 104 -4.63 -11.82 19.10
CA LEU A 104 -3.55 -11.89 20.10
C LEU A 104 -2.19 -12.46 19.64
#